data_AF-A0AAV5SWX4-F1
#
_entry.id   AF-A0AAV5SWX4-F1
#
_cell.length_a   1.000
_cell.length_b   1.000
_cell.length_c   1.000
_cell.angle_alpha   90.00
_cell.angle_beta   90.00
_cell.angle_gamma   90.00
#
_symmetry.space_group_name_H-M   'P 1'
#
loop_
_entity.id
_entity.type
_entity.pdbx_description
1 polymer ?
#
loop_
_entity_poly.entity_id
_entity_poly.type
_entity_poly.pdbx_seq_one_letter_code
_entity_poly.pdbx_strand_id
1 'polypeptide(L)'
;FGLNAFAKSYPVVRIWFNRIRASIFLPRIYIDQCDLLTIPVSNVHPAYTASHNFLDYFRSEWMAHPETMLCKYMVDRHRTTNLVESWHRALISWFHGHHPPLMELVNFLMNTELDDNIAMKHYRDNGSSFELEEEDENRSIETLSPMIEFDSIVDERVPTHAEILSFLDKMTKFCHEKLN
;
A
#
# COMPACT_ATOMS: atom_id res chain seq x y z
N PHE A 1 7.24 16.48 15.96
CA PHE A 1 7.22 15.01 16.15
C PHE A 1 6.28 14.40 15.12
N GLY A 2 6.72 13.43 14.33
CA GLY A 2 5.87 12.78 13.34
C GLY A 2 4.80 11.88 13.97
N LEU A 3 3.71 11.61 13.25
CA LEU A 3 2.58 10.80 13.72
C LEU A 3 3.01 9.41 14.23
N ASN A 4 4.07 8.83 13.64
CA ASN A 4 4.67 7.58 14.10
C ASN A 4 5.13 7.60 15.56
N ALA A 5 5.67 8.72 16.06
CA ALA A 5 6.09 8.84 17.45
C ALA A 5 4.86 8.80 18.38
N PHE A 6 3.78 9.48 18.00
CA PHE A 6 2.52 9.46 18.74
C PHE A 6 1.84 8.09 18.69
N ALA A 7 1.88 7.39 17.56
CA ALA A 7 1.36 6.02 17.46
C ALA A 7 2.13 5.04 18.37
N LYS A 8 3.41 5.27 18.68
CA LYS A 8 4.12 4.45 19.67
C LYS A 8 3.61 4.71 21.09
N SER A 9 3.36 5.97 21.43
CA SER A 9 2.98 6.39 22.79
C SER A 9 1.49 6.25 23.10
N TYR A 10 0.60 6.37 22.11
CA TYR A 10 -0.85 6.45 22.30
C TYR A 10 -1.57 5.33 21.53
N PRO A 11 -2.11 4.32 22.24
CA PRO A 11 -2.77 3.17 21.60
C PRO A 11 -3.94 3.55 20.67
N VAL A 12 -4.73 4.55 21.04
CA VAL A 12 -5.86 5.01 20.23
C VAL A 12 -5.41 5.58 18.88
N VAL A 13 -4.32 6.35 18.87
CA VAL A 13 -3.71 6.89 17.64
C VAL A 13 -3.09 5.77 16.82
N ARG A 14 -2.48 4.77 17.47
CA ARG A 14 -1.90 3.60 16.80
C ARG A 14 -2.93 2.79 16.03
N ILE A 15 -4.04 2.45 16.69
CA ILE A 15 -5.11 1.64 16.09
C ILE A 15 -5.69 2.37 14.88
N TRP A 16 -6.03 3.65 15.05
CA TRP A 16 -6.55 4.49 13.97
C TRP A 16 -5.55 4.61 12.80
N PHE A 17 -4.28 4.93 13.09
CA PHE A 17 -3.26 5.08 12.06
C PHE A 17 -3.01 3.77 11.29
N ASN A 18 -2.98 2.64 11.99
CA ASN A 18 -2.84 1.33 11.35
C ASN A 18 -4.05 0.98 10.48
N ARG A 19 -5.28 1.33 10.90
CA ARG A 19 -6.48 1.13 10.08
C ARG A 19 -6.48 2.00 8.82
N ILE A 20 -6.00 3.25 8.90
CA ILE A 20 -5.80 4.07 7.69
C ILE A 20 -4.80 3.40 6.76
N ARG A 21 -3.68 2.88 7.26
CA ARG A 21 -2.71 2.15 6.40
C ARG A 21 -3.33 0.91 5.76
N ALA A 22 -4.18 0.19 6.49
CA ALA A 22 -4.89 -0.97 6.00
C ALA A 22 -5.99 -0.65 4.98
N SER A 23 -6.43 0.62 4.88
CA SER A 23 -7.47 1.04 3.94
C SER A 23 -7.10 0.81 2.47
N ILE A 24 -5.82 0.64 2.14
CA ILE A 24 -5.36 0.24 0.80
C ILE A 24 -5.96 -1.10 0.36
N PHE A 25 -6.38 -1.93 1.32
CA PHE A 25 -7.00 -3.22 1.09
C PHE A 25 -8.53 -3.17 1.14
N LEU A 26 -9.13 -1.99 1.35
CA LEU A 26 -10.58 -1.84 1.45
C LEU A 26 -11.13 -1.25 0.14
N PRO A 27 -12.25 -1.77 -0.39
CA PRO A 27 -12.94 -1.11 -1.48
C PRO A 27 -13.31 0.33 -1.12
N ARG A 28 -13.00 1.27 -2.02
CA ARG A 28 -13.14 2.71 -1.78
C ARG A 28 -14.53 3.12 -1.29
N ILE A 29 -15.58 2.43 -1.76
CA ILE A 29 -16.97 2.70 -1.38
C ILE A 29 -17.24 2.56 0.14
N TYR A 30 -16.36 1.87 0.87
CA TYR A 30 -16.48 1.64 2.30
C TYR A 30 -15.58 2.56 3.15
N ILE A 31 -14.67 3.34 2.56
CA ILE A 31 -13.78 4.25 3.31
C ILE A 31 -14.59 5.27 4.11
N ASP A 32 -15.63 5.83 3.50
CA ASP A 32 -16.50 6.81 4.15
C ASP A 32 -17.45 6.18 5.18
N GLN A 33 -17.61 4.85 5.18
CA GLN A 33 -18.53 4.12 6.04
C GLN A 33 -17.93 3.68 7.39
N CYS A 34 -16.63 3.91 7.62
CA CYS A 34 -15.92 3.37 8.79
C CYS A 34 -15.19 4.43 9.63
N ASP A 35 -15.61 5.70 9.53
CA ASP A 35 -15.07 6.84 10.30
C ASP A 35 -13.53 6.94 10.29
N LEU A 36 -12.87 6.35 9.29
CA LEU A 36 -11.41 6.30 9.20
C LEU A 36 -10.81 7.71 9.11
N LEU A 37 -11.54 8.62 8.47
CA LEU A 37 -11.13 10.00 8.23
C LEU A 37 -11.48 10.92 9.40
N THR A 38 -11.95 10.36 10.52
CA THR A 38 -12.25 11.08 11.75
C THR A 38 -11.06 10.93 12.70
N ILE A 39 -10.57 12.07 13.22
CA ILE A 39 -9.44 12.08 14.18
C ILE A 39 -9.92 11.45 15.49
N PRO A 40 -9.22 10.45 16.04
CA PRO A 40 -9.70 9.67 17.18
C PRO A 40 -9.43 10.35 18.54
N VAL A 41 -8.93 11.58 18.54
CA VAL A 41 -8.50 12.32 19.73
C VAL A 41 -9.03 13.74 19.72
N SER A 42 -9.24 14.33 20.89
CA SER A 42 -9.70 15.72 21.03
C SER A 42 -8.60 16.73 20.68
N ASN A 43 -8.99 17.99 20.47
CA ASN A 43 -8.09 19.10 20.15
C ASN A 43 -7.03 19.43 21.22
N VAL A 44 -7.21 18.94 22.46
CA VAL A 44 -6.25 19.10 23.55
C VAL A 44 -5.18 18.01 23.53
N HIS A 45 -5.40 16.91 22.82
CA HIS A 45 -4.49 15.77 22.80
C HIS A 45 -3.18 16.11 22.06
N PRO A 46 -1.99 15.73 22.56
CA PRO A 46 -0.70 16.06 21.93
C PRO A 46 -0.56 15.62 20.48
N ALA A 47 -1.24 14.52 20.11
CA ALA A 47 -1.23 13.99 18.75
C ALA A 47 -2.21 14.69 17.79
N TYR A 48 -3.12 15.54 18.27
CA TYR A 48 -4.22 16.08 17.46
C TYR A 48 -3.74 16.79 16.19
N THR A 49 -2.82 17.76 16.33
CA THR A 49 -2.27 18.50 15.19
C THR A 49 -1.53 17.57 14.21
N ALA A 50 -0.79 16.58 14.71
CA ALA A 50 -0.08 15.63 13.86
C ALA A 50 -1.04 14.72 13.10
N SER A 51 -2.12 14.25 13.75
CA SER A 51 -3.18 13.47 13.11
C SER A 51 -3.91 14.29 12.03
N HIS A 52 -4.17 15.57 12.30
CA HIS A 52 -4.82 16.47 11.34
C HIS A 52 -3.94 16.69 10.11
N ASN A 53 -2.67 17.08 10.30
CA ASN A 53 -1.74 17.29 9.20
C ASN A 53 -1.56 16.04 8.34
N PHE A 54 -1.55 14.85 8.97
CA PHE A 54 -1.50 13.58 8.25
C PHE A 54 -2.77 13.34 7.43
N LEU A 55 -3.96 13.58 7.99
CA LEU A 55 -5.22 13.42 7.24
C LEU A 55 -5.33 14.40 6.07
N ASP A 56 -4.88 15.64 6.24
CA ASP A 56 -4.89 16.63 5.16
C ASP A 56 -3.98 16.18 4.01
N TYR A 57 -2.78 15.70 4.34
CA TYR A 57 -1.87 15.09 3.37
C TYR A 57 -2.49 13.84 2.71
N PHE A 58 -3.07 12.94 3.51
CA PHE A 58 -3.71 11.73 3.00
C PHE A 58 -4.85 12.07 2.04
N ARG A 59 -5.67 13.08 2.35
CA ARG A 59 -6.76 13.52 1.46
C ARG A 59 -6.23 14.13 0.17
N SER A 60 -5.28 15.07 0.27
CA SER A 60 -4.77 15.82 -0.88
C SER A 60 -3.94 14.98 -1.83
N GLU A 61 -3.08 14.11 -1.31
CA GLU A 61 -2.19 13.31 -2.16
C GLU A 61 -2.81 11.96 -2.51
N TRP A 62 -3.48 11.28 -1.56
CA TRP A 62 -3.91 9.90 -1.76
C TRP A 62 -5.37 9.81 -2.21
N MET A 63 -6.29 10.55 -1.58
CA MET A 63 -7.71 10.46 -1.95
C MET A 63 -8.09 11.26 -3.19
N ALA A 64 -7.37 12.35 -3.49
CA ALA A 64 -7.64 13.20 -4.66
C ALA A 64 -7.22 12.55 -5.99
N HIS A 65 -6.22 11.67 -5.93
CA HIS A 65 -5.67 10.94 -7.08
C HIS A 65 -5.89 9.43 -6.89
N PRO A 66 -7.15 8.93 -6.88
CA PRO A 66 -7.45 7.53 -6.61
C PRO A 66 -6.80 6.57 -7.62
N GLU A 67 -6.50 7.03 -8.83
CA GLU A 67 -5.73 6.32 -9.86
C GLU A 67 -4.27 6.08 -9.46
N THR A 68 -3.72 6.93 -8.58
CA THR A 68 -2.40 6.73 -7.96
C THR A 68 -2.50 5.93 -6.65
N MET A 69 -3.71 5.79 -6.08
CA MET A 69 -3.92 4.91 -4.95
C MET A 69 -3.85 3.45 -5.38
N LEU A 70 -2.95 2.75 -4.72
CA LEU A 70 -2.87 1.30 -4.72
C LEU A 70 -4.07 0.73 -3.95
N CYS A 71 -5.24 0.67 -4.59
CA CYS A 71 -6.27 -0.27 -4.17
C CYS A 71 -5.71 -1.68 -4.39
N LYS A 72 -5.21 -2.30 -3.32
CA LYS A 72 -4.66 -3.66 -3.31
C LYS A 72 -5.73 -4.70 -3.03
N TYR A 73 -7.01 -4.29 -2.98
CA TYR A 73 -8.12 -5.22 -2.78
C TYR A 73 -8.22 -6.19 -3.95
N MET A 74 -8.17 -7.49 -3.65
CA MET A 74 -8.24 -8.58 -4.62
C MET A 74 -7.16 -8.53 -5.73
N VAL A 75 -6.04 -7.83 -5.48
CA VAL A 75 -4.88 -7.82 -6.39
C VAL A 75 -3.91 -8.93 -5.99
N ASP A 76 -3.88 -10.00 -6.78
CA ASP A 76 -3.20 -11.27 -6.49
C ASP A 76 -1.71 -11.31 -6.87
N ARG A 77 -1.31 -10.63 -7.96
CA ARG A 77 0.01 -10.86 -8.58
C ARG A 77 0.88 -9.62 -8.83
N HIS A 78 0.30 -8.44 -9.10
CA HIS A 78 1.08 -7.31 -9.60
C HIS A 78 0.81 -6.03 -8.78
N ARG A 79 1.51 -5.90 -7.66
CA ARG A 79 1.53 -4.63 -6.90
C ARG A 79 2.48 -3.68 -7.62
N THR A 80 1.95 -2.64 -8.26
CA THR A 80 2.75 -1.63 -8.99
C THR A 80 3.83 -0.97 -8.14
N THR A 81 3.65 -0.86 -6.81
CA THR A 81 4.71 -0.43 -5.88
C THR A 81 5.93 -1.33 -5.89
N ASN A 82 5.74 -2.64 -6.00
CA ASN A 82 6.86 -3.58 -5.93
C ASN A 82 7.74 -3.47 -7.18
N LEU A 83 7.12 -3.20 -8.34
CA LEU A 83 7.82 -2.98 -9.61
C LEU A 83 8.57 -1.64 -9.64
N VAL A 84 7.95 -0.55 -9.15
CA VAL A 84 8.62 0.76 -9.08
C VAL A 84 9.75 0.74 -8.06
N GLU A 85 9.55 0.13 -6.89
CA GLU A 85 10.61 -0.01 -5.89
C GLU A 85 11.72 -0.98 -6.31
N SER A 86 11.40 -2.08 -7.00
CA SER A 86 12.42 -2.97 -7.55
C SER A 86 13.22 -2.28 -8.65
N TRP A 87 12.55 -1.50 -9.51
CA TRP A 87 13.21 -0.69 -10.53
C TRP A 87 14.11 0.38 -9.91
N HIS A 88 13.64 1.10 -8.87
CA HIS A 88 14.49 2.04 -8.13
C HIS A 88 15.68 1.35 -7.44
N ARG A 89 15.48 0.17 -6.85
CA ARG A 89 16.57 -0.63 -6.25
C ARG A 89 17.59 -1.07 -7.30
N ALA A 90 17.13 -1.51 -8.48
CA ALA A 90 17.98 -1.88 -9.60
C ALA A 90 18.78 -0.68 -10.11
N LEU A 91 18.15 0.50 -10.24
CA LEU A 91 18.79 1.75 -10.62
C LEU A 91 19.90 2.14 -9.63
N ILE A 92 19.61 2.11 -8.32
CA ILE A 92 20.59 2.42 -7.27
C ILE A 92 21.75 1.42 -7.29
N SER A 93 21.45 0.13 -7.46
CA SER A 93 22.45 -0.94 -7.55
C SER A 93 23.37 -0.74 -8.76
N TRP A 94 22.79 -0.45 -9.93
CA TRP A 94 23.51 -0.23 -11.18
C TRP A 94 24.52 0.93 -11.07
N PHE A 95 24.08 2.04 -10.47
CA PHE A 95 24.92 3.22 -10.27
C PHE A 95 25.70 3.21 -8.94
N HIS A 96 25.67 2.11 -8.18
CA HIS A 96 26.36 1.95 -6.90
C HIS A 96 26.09 3.09 -5.91
N GLY A 97 24.88 3.67 -5.93
CA GLY A 97 24.51 4.80 -5.08
C GLY A 97 25.13 6.15 -5.45
N HIS A 98 25.86 6.25 -6.56
CA HIS A 98 26.35 7.52 -7.09
C HIS A 98 25.30 8.21 -7.98
N HIS A 99 25.35 9.53 -8.05
CA HIS A 99 24.59 10.29 -9.05
C HIS A 99 25.32 10.21 -10.40
N PRO A 100 24.83 9.41 -11.38
CA PRO A 100 25.53 9.27 -12.64
C PRO A 100 25.52 10.57 -13.45
N PRO A 101 26.50 10.78 -14.33
CA PRO A 101 26.42 11.79 -15.37
C PRO A 101 25.12 11.65 -16.18
N LEU A 102 24.51 12.78 -16.56
CA LEU A 102 23.21 12.82 -17.24
C LEU A 102 23.13 11.89 -18.46
N MET A 103 24.18 11.83 -19.27
CA MET A 103 24.23 10.97 -20.46
C MET A 103 24.25 9.48 -20.13
N GLU A 104 24.88 9.07 -19.03
CA GLU A 104 24.89 7.68 -18.59
C GLU A 104 23.52 7.25 -18.06
N LEU A 105 22.84 8.14 -17.33
CA LEU A 105 21.45 7.93 -16.92
C LEU A 105 20.52 7.80 -18.13
N VAL A 106 20.62 8.72 -19.10
CA VAL A 106 19.80 8.71 -20.31
C VAL A 106 20.02 7.43 -21.14
N ASN A 107 21.27 6.99 -21.30
CA ASN A 107 21.58 5.75 -22.00
C ASN A 107 21.06 4.51 -21.26
N PHE A 108 21.18 4.50 -19.92
CA PHE A 108 20.59 3.44 -19.11
C PHE A 108 19.08 3.38 -19.31
N LEU A 109 18.37 4.50 -19.15
CA LEU A 109 16.92 4.57 -19.31
C LEU A 109 16.46 4.09 -20.70
N MET A 110 17.14 4.49 -21.78
CA MET A 110 16.80 4.04 -23.13
C MET A 110 17.01 2.54 -23.34
N ASN A 111 18.07 1.97 -22.77
CA ASN A 111 18.33 0.54 -22.87
C ASN A 111 17.34 -0.26 -22.01
N THR A 112 17.04 0.21 -20.80
CA THR A 112 16.05 -0.42 -19.91
C THR A 112 14.65 -0.36 -20.50
N GLU A 113 14.26 0.77 -21.13
CA GLU A 113 12.97 0.87 -21.82
C GLU A 113 12.84 -0.18 -22.95
N LEU A 114 13.91 -0.44 -23.69
CA LEU A 114 13.91 -1.45 -24.74
C LEU A 114 13.75 -2.87 -24.15
N ASP A 115 14.54 -3.20 -23.13
CA ASP A 115 14.49 -4.51 -22.46
C ASP A 115 13.15 -4.74 -21.76
N ASP A 116 12.61 -3.73 -21.09
CA ASP A 116 11.30 -3.76 -20.43
C ASP A 116 10.18 -3.92 -21.46
N ASN A 117 10.25 -3.26 -22.62
CA ASN A 117 9.26 -3.45 -23.69
C ASN A 117 9.30 -4.86 -24.27
N ILE A 118 10.49 -5.46 -24.41
CA ILE A 118 10.66 -6.85 -24.84
C ILE A 118 10.09 -7.81 -23.80
N ALA A 119 10.43 -7.61 -22.52
CA ALA A 119 9.91 -8.40 -21.41
C ALA A 119 8.38 -8.28 -21.35
N MET A 120 7.83 -7.07 -21.33
CA MET A 120 6.39 -6.80 -21.27
C MET A 120 5.62 -7.40 -22.44
N LYS A 121 6.21 -7.41 -23.65
CA LYS A 121 5.65 -8.12 -24.80
C LYS A 121 5.61 -9.63 -24.56
N HIS A 122 6.70 -10.22 -24.09
CA HIS A 122 6.74 -11.63 -23.72
C HIS A 122 5.71 -11.97 -22.63
N TYR A 123 5.57 -11.12 -21.60
CA TYR A 123 4.55 -11.26 -20.56
C TYR A 123 3.12 -11.20 -21.12
N ARG A 124 2.84 -10.29 -22.05
CA ARG A 124 1.51 -10.19 -22.69
C ARG A 124 1.18 -11.41 -23.53
N ASP A 125 2.17 -11.93 -24.25
CA ASP A 125 1.98 -13.03 -25.20
C ASP A 125 1.96 -14.41 -24.50
N ASN A 126 2.74 -14.58 -23.42
CA ASN A 126 2.97 -15.88 -22.77
C ASN A 126 2.59 -15.94 -21.28
N GLY A 127 2.16 -14.83 -20.67
CA GLY A 127 1.99 -14.72 -19.22
C GLY A 127 3.32 -14.58 -18.46
N SER A 128 3.24 -14.47 -17.13
CA SER A 128 4.43 -14.43 -16.26
C SER A 128 5.14 -15.77 -16.23
N SER A 129 6.40 -15.81 -16.67
CA SER A 129 7.28 -17.00 -16.56
C SER A 129 8.02 -17.11 -15.23
N PHE A 130 7.89 -16.12 -14.34
CA PHE A 130 8.52 -16.18 -13.03
C PHE A 130 7.57 -16.87 -12.06
N GLU A 131 7.96 -18.07 -11.63
CA GLU A 131 7.40 -18.70 -10.44
C GLU A 131 7.77 -17.82 -9.24
N LEU A 132 6.78 -17.52 -8.39
CA LEU A 132 7.06 -16.86 -7.13
C LEU A 132 7.87 -17.81 -6.26
N GLU A 133 8.79 -17.27 -5.46
CA GLU A 133 9.37 -18.05 -4.37
C GLU A 133 8.24 -18.52 -3.44
N GLU A 134 8.37 -19.72 -2.87
CA GLU A 134 7.35 -20.33 -1.99
C GLU A 134 6.93 -19.38 -0.85
N GLU A 135 7.87 -18.59 -0.32
CA GLU A 135 7.60 -17.57 0.71
C GLU A 135 6.75 -16.40 0.20
N ASP A 136 6.91 -15.97 -1.05
CA ASP A 136 6.10 -14.92 -1.66
C ASP A 136 4.69 -15.43 -1.98
N GLU A 137 4.59 -16.67 -2.45
CA GLU A 137 3.31 -17.33 -2.70
C GLU A 137 2.51 -17.49 -1.41
N ASN A 138 3.14 -17.99 -0.34
CA ASN A 138 2.52 -18.10 0.98
C ASN A 138 2.06 -16.75 1.52
N ARG A 139 2.89 -15.69 1.41
CA ARG A 139 2.50 -14.32 1.81
C ARG A 139 1.33 -13.78 1.00
N SER A 140 1.26 -14.10 -0.29
CA SER A 140 0.14 -13.73 -1.15
C SER A 140 -1.16 -14.41 -0.68
N ILE A 141 -1.12 -15.73 -0.47
CA ILE A 141 -2.26 -16.51 0.03
C ILE A 141 -2.75 -15.98 1.38
N GLU A 142 -1.84 -15.74 2.33
CA GLU A 142 -2.19 -15.19 3.64
C GLU A 142 -2.87 -13.82 3.53
N THR A 143 -2.42 -12.97 2.60
CA THR A 143 -2.98 -11.64 2.41
C THR A 143 -4.34 -11.68 1.70
N LEU A 144 -4.53 -12.62 0.77
CA LEU A 144 -5.76 -12.81 0.02
C LEU A 144 -6.89 -13.41 0.85
N SER A 145 -6.56 -14.35 1.76
CA SER A 145 -7.58 -15.06 2.54
C SER A 145 -8.55 -14.11 3.28
N PRO A 146 -8.11 -13.08 4.03
CA PRO A 146 -9.02 -12.12 4.67
C PRO A 146 -9.79 -11.25 3.68
N MET A 147 -9.26 -11.01 2.46
CA MET A 147 -9.98 -10.27 1.43
C MET A 147 -11.12 -11.10 0.87
N ILE A 148 -10.89 -12.39 0.61
CA ILE A 148 -11.91 -13.33 0.14
C ILE A 148 -13.04 -13.47 1.18
N GLU A 149 -12.68 -13.59 2.46
CA GLU A 149 -13.66 -13.61 3.55
C GLU A 149 -14.51 -12.33 3.63
N PHE A 150 -13.93 -11.18 3.28
CA PHE A 150 -14.66 -9.91 3.26
C PHE A 150 -15.49 -9.75 1.99
N ASP A 151 -14.98 -10.22 0.85
CA ASP A 151 -15.65 -10.21 -0.45
C ASP A 151 -16.93 -11.05 -0.42
N SER A 152 -16.91 -12.22 0.25
CA SER A 152 -18.13 -13.01 0.43
C SER A 152 -19.22 -12.29 1.23
N ILE A 153 -18.84 -11.47 2.22
CA ILE A 153 -19.80 -10.63 2.95
C ILE A 153 -20.37 -9.57 2.01
N VAL A 154 -19.51 -8.91 1.22
CA VAL A 154 -19.88 -7.86 0.28
C VAL A 154 -20.84 -8.39 -0.81
N ASP A 155 -20.60 -9.59 -1.31
CA ASP A 155 -21.44 -10.27 -2.30
C ASP A 155 -22.83 -10.59 -1.75
N GLU A 156 -22.92 -10.97 -0.47
CA GLU A 156 -24.21 -11.28 0.17
C GLU A 156 -24.97 -10.01 0.58
N ARG A 157 -24.27 -8.98 1.10
CA ARG A 157 -24.88 -7.75 1.62
C ARG A 157 -23.88 -6.61 1.84
N VAL A 158 -24.43 -5.43 2.13
CA VAL A 158 -23.60 -4.33 2.62
C VAL A 158 -22.97 -4.70 3.98
N PRO A 159 -21.63 -4.63 4.13
CA PRO A 159 -20.96 -4.90 5.39
C PRO A 159 -21.29 -3.82 6.42
N THR A 160 -21.39 -4.22 7.68
CA THR A 160 -21.60 -3.29 8.78
C THR A 160 -20.31 -2.55 9.14
N HIS A 161 -20.44 -1.41 9.83
CA HIS A 161 -19.29 -0.67 10.36
C HIS A 161 -18.33 -1.55 11.17
N ALA A 162 -18.86 -2.43 12.03
CA ALA A 162 -18.04 -3.33 12.85
C ALA A 162 -17.28 -4.36 12.01
N GLU A 163 -17.87 -4.85 10.92
CA GLU A 163 -17.23 -5.81 10.02
C GLU A 163 -16.12 -5.16 9.19
N ILE A 164 -16.33 -3.94 8.72
CA ILE A 164 -15.29 -3.17 8.03
C ILE A 164 -14.10 -2.94 8.98
N LEU A 165 -14.35 -2.53 10.22
CA LEU A 165 -13.28 -2.34 11.21
C LEU A 165 -12.56 -3.65 11.54
N SER A 166 -13.30 -4.76 11.69
CA SER A 166 -12.72 -6.09 11.93
C SER A 166 -11.83 -6.54 10.78
N PHE A 167 -12.28 -6.33 9.54
CA PHE A 167 -11.48 -6.57 8.33
C PHE A 167 -10.19 -5.73 8.33
N LEU A 168 -10.30 -4.41 8.57
CA LEU A 168 -9.13 -3.53 8.62
C LEU A 168 -8.14 -3.94 9.71
N ASP A 169 -8.63 -4.34 10.89
CA ASP A 169 -7.81 -4.85 11.99
C ASP A 169 -7.02 -6.10 11.56
N LYS A 170 -7.67 -7.06 10.89
CA LYS A 170 -6.99 -8.22 10.28
C LYS A 170 -5.93 -7.78 9.28
N MET A 171 -6.21 -6.78 8.45
CA MET A 171 -5.32 -6.31 7.39
C MET A 171 -4.11 -5.50 7.88
N THR A 172 -4.15 -4.97 9.11
CA THR A 172 -3.02 -4.22 9.68
C THR A 172 -1.73 -5.04 9.71
N LYS A 173 -1.81 -6.36 9.89
CA LYS A 173 -0.62 -7.25 9.94
C LYS A 173 0.19 -7.22 8.65
N PHE A 174 -0.44 -6.95 7.51
CA PHE A 174 0.20 -6.86 6.20
C PHE A 174 0.69 -5.45 5.85
N CYS A 175 0.36 -4.46 6.68
CA CYS A 175 0.89 -3.10 6.55
C CYS A 175 2.22 -2.92 7.28
N HIS A 176 2.55 -3.84 8.19
CA HIS A 176 3.78 -3.80 8.95
C HIS A 176 4.93 -4.42 8.15
N GLU A 177 5.62 -3.60 7.35
CA GLU A 177 7.04 -3.84 7.13
C GLU A 177 7.74 -3.81 8.50
N LYS A 178 8.54 -4.84 8.76
CA LYS A 178 9.25 -5.10 10.02
C LYS A 178 9.74 -3.79 10.64
N LEU A 179 9.10 -3.37 11.74
CA LEU A 179 9.67 -2.40 12.67
C LEU A 179 10.71 -3.13 13.53
N ASN A 180 11.77 -3.61 12.89
CA ASN A 180 12.98 -4.07 13.56
C ASN A 180 14.13 -3.14 13.17
#